data_AF-A0A9Q3CIW7-F1
#
_entry.id   AF-A0A9Q3CIW7-F1
#
_cell.length_a   1.000
_cell.length_b   1.000
_cell.length_c   1.000
_cell.angle_alpha   90.00
_cell.angle_beta   90.00
_cell.angle_gamma   90.00
#
_symmetry.space_group_name_H-M   'P 1'
#
loop_
_entity.id
_entity.type
_entity.pdbx_description
1 polymer ?
#
loop_
_entity_poly.entity_id
_entity_poly.type
_entity_poly.pdbx_seq_one_letter_code
_entity_poly.pdbx_strand_id
1 'polypeptide(L)' 'MKKPTPPEIVEVEDSSGPVRKIIKARKIRVNGKDHRQYLVRFKNQTADKDKWLAEDAIPYGSLQLIIFRAPWRTEQSHK' A
#
# COMPACT_ATOMS: atom_id res chain seq x y z
N MET A 1 20.48 13.21 -29.42
CA MET A 1 20.57 12.01 -28.57
C MET A 1 19.69 12.24 -27.33
N LYS A 2 18.49 11.65 -27.27
CA LYS A 2 17.60 11.81 -26.10
C LYS A 2 18.02 10.78 -25.06
N LYS A 3 18.60 11.24 -23.95
CA LYS A 3 18.96 10.37 -22.81
C LYS A 3 17.68 9.76 -22.22
N PRO A 4 17.66 8.47 -21.88
CA PRO A 4 16.50 7.87 -21.23
C PRO A 4 16.38 8.46 -19.83
N THR A 5 15.25 9.12 -19.56
CA THR A 5 14.87 9.55 -18.22
C THR A 5 14.77 8.31 -17.33
N PRO A 6 15.47 8.25 -16.18
CA PRO A 6 15.31 7.16 -15.24
C PRO A 6 13.84 7.05 -14.81
N PRO A 7 13.30 5.85 -14.59
CA PRO A 7 11.99 5.72 -13.97
C PRO A 7 12.05 6.41 -12.61
N GLU A 8 11.18 7.39 -12.42
CA GLU A 8 10.96 8.08 -11.15
C GLU A 8 10.59 7.00 -10.12
N ILE A 9 11.60 6.56 -9.37
CA ILE A 9 11.40 5.81 -8.14
C ILE A 9 10.70 6.81 -7.25
N VAL A 10 9.39 6.66 -7.11
CA VAL A 10 8.59 7.43 -6.16
C VAL A 10 9.17 7.11 -4.80
N GLU A 11 10.13 7.93 -4.35
CA GLU A 11 10.55 8.02 -2.96
C GLU A 11 9.28 8.35 -2.20
N VAL A 12 8.73 7.31 -1.57
CA VAL A 12 7.50 7.40 -0.81
C VAL A 12 7.88 8.21 0.41
N GLU A 13 7.68 9.53 0.34
CA GLU A 13 7.86 10.43 1.47
C GLU A 13 7.26 9.76 2.72
N ASP A 14 8.13 9.49 3.70
CA ASP A 14 7.88 8.94 5.04
C ASP A 14 6.93 9.82 5.90
N SER A 15 6.13 10.68 5.27
CA SER A 15 5.21 11.64 5.89
C SER A 15 3.83 11.06 6.20
N SER A 16 3.59 9.79 5.87
CA SER A 16 2.32 9.12 6.19
C SER A 16 2.41 8.52 7.59
N GLY A 17 1.72 9.15 8.56
CA GLY A 17 1.67 8.72 9.96
C GLY A 17 1.24 7.24 10.18
N PRO A 18 1.10 6.78 11.44
CA PRO A 18 0.99 5.36 11.74
C PRO A 18 -0.16 4.68 10.99
N VAL A 19 0.11 3.53 10.38
CA VAL A 19 -0.90 2.75 9.65
C VAL A 19 -1.96 2.24 10.61
N ARG A 20 -3.23 2.47 10.30
CA ARG A 20 -4.37 1.95 11.06
C ARG A 20 -4.71 0.53 10.64
N LYS A 21 -4.92 0.31 9.34
CA LYS A 21 -5.23 -1.01 8.76
C LYS A 21 -5.03 -1.04 7.25
N ILE A 22 -4.86 -2.26 6.74
CA ILE A 22 -4.95 -2.56 5.31
C ILE A 22 -6.40 -2.93 4.98
N ILE A 23 -6.94 -2.34 3.91
CA ILE A 23 -8.34 -2.51 3.52
C ILE A 23 -8.46 -3.50 2.37
N LYS A 24 -7.60 -3.36 1.35
CA LYS A 24 -7.64 -4.16 0.12
C LYS A 24 -6.23 -4.47 -0.35
N ALA A 25 -6.11 -5.51 -1.17
CA ALA A 25 -4.92 -5.77 -1.95
C ALA A 25 -5.29 -5.85 -3.43
N ARG A 26 -4.37 -5.45 -4.30
CA ARG A 26 -4.50 -5.61 -5.76
C ARG A 26 -3.16 -6.02 -6.35
N LYS A 27 -3.20 -6.72 -7.49
CA LYS A 27 -2.02 -6.97 -8.32
C LYS A 27 -2.04 -5.98 -9.47
N ILE A 28 -0.94 -5.28 -9.67
CA ILE A 28 -0.73 -4.39 -10.80
C ILE A 28 0.50 -4.86 -11.57
N ARG A 29 0.48 -4.70 -12.89
CA ARG A 29 1.66 -4.97 -13.72
C ARG A 29 2.32 -3.65 -14.08
N VAL A 30 3.54 -3.44 -13.58
CA VAL A 30 4.32 -2.23 -13.84
C VAL A 30 5.62 -2.65 -14.51
N ASN A 31 5.94 -2.04 -15.65
CA ASN A 31 7.15 -2.36 -16.42
C ASN A 31 7.33 -3.88 -16.70
N GLY A 32 6.22 -4.56 -17.03
CA GLY A 32 6.21 -6.00 -17.32
C GLY A 32 6.30 -6.93 -16.10
N LYS A 33 6.53 -6.40 -14.90
CA LYS A 33 6.61 -7.16 -13.64
C LYS A 33 5.31 -7.06 -12.85
N ASP A 34 4.94 -8.15 -12.18
CA ASP A 34 3.79 -8.18 -11.29
C ASP A 34 4.17 -7.62 -9.92
N HIS A 35 3.46 -6.56 -9.50
CA HIS A 35 3.60 -5.93 -8.21
C HIS A 35 2.31 -6.06 -7.41
N ARG A 36 2.42 -6.31 -6.11
CA ARG A 36 1.28 -6.24 -5.18
C ARG A 36 1.24 -4.88 -4.54
N GLN A 37 0.06 -4.27 -4.54
CA GLN A 37 -0.24 -3.06 -3.79
C GLN A 37 -1.34 -3.34 -2.79
N TYR A 38 -1.27 -2.62 -1.68
CA TYR A 38 -2.22 -2.71 -0.58
C TYR A 38 -2.79 -1.33 -0.33
N LEU A 39 -4.11 -1.25 -0.18
CA LEU A 39 -4.79 -0.01 0.16
C LEU A 39 -4.66 0.18 1.66
N VAL A 40 -3.84 1.15 2.04
CA VAL A 40 -3.47 1.44 3.41
C VAL A 40 -4.31 2.62 3.90
N ARG A 41 -4.96 2.44 5.06
CA ARG A 41 -5.59 3.53 5.80
C ARG A 41 -4.71 3.96 6.96
N PHE A 42 -4.40 5.24 7.00
CA PHE A 42 -3.60 5.84 8.07
C PHE A 42 -4.45 6.20 9.29
N LYS A 43 -3.85 6.21 10.47
CA LYS A 43 -4.50 6.60 11.72
C LYS A 43 -4.86 8.08 11.65
N ASN A 44 -6.06 8.41 12.13
CA ASN A 44 -6.62 9.77 12.13
C ASN A 44 -6.77 10.39 10.72
N GLN A 45 -6.72 9.58 9.67
CA GLN A 45 -7.02 10.04 8.31
C GLN A 45 -8.33 9.43 7.82
N THR A 46 -9.03 10.21 6.99
CA THR A 46 -10.28 9.81 6.35
C THR A 46 -10.02 8.93 5.12
N ALA A 47 -11.06 8.27 4.62
CA ALA A 47 -10.99 7.39 3.46
C ALA A 47 -10.42 8.06 2.20
N ASP A 48 -10.56 9.38 2.11
CA ASP A 48 -10.06 10.20 1.00
C ASP A 48 -8.52 10.19 0.90
N LYS A 49 -7.84 9.90 2.01
CA LYS A 49 -6.37 9.87 2.08
C LYS A 49 -5.81 8.44 2.12
N ASP A 50 -6.63 7.44 1.83
CA ASP A 50 -6.16 6.07 1.69
C ASP A 50 -5.23 5.98 0.46
N LYS A 51 -4.07 5.33 0.62
CA LYS A 51 -3.07 5.22 -0.46
C LYS A 51 -2.79 3.77 -0.80
N TRP A 52 -2.60 3.50 -2.09
CA TRP A 52 -2.09 2.22 -2.57
C TRP A 52 -0.58 2.19 -2.45
N LEU A 53 -0.06 1.34 -1.57
CA LEU A 53 1.37 1.21 -1.30
C LEU A 53 1.85 -0.21 -1.60
N ALA A 54 3.09 -0.35 -2.06
CA ALA A 54 3.76 -1.64 -2.17
C ALA A 54 4.14 -2.16 -0.78
N GLU A 55 4.37 -3.47 -0.61
CA GLU A 55 4.71 -4.07 0.70
C GLU A 55 5.87 -3.38 1.41
N ASP A 56 6.91 -3.02 0.65
CA ASP A 56 8.09 -2.29 1.13
C ASP A 56 7.78 -0.85 1.59
N ALA A 57 6.77 -0.23 0.98
CA ALA A 57 6.43 1.17 1.23
C ALA A 57 5.45 1.36 2.40
N ILE A 58 5.03 0.28 3.08
CA ILE A 58 4.10 0.37 4.21
C ILE A 58 4.90 0.46 5.52
N PRO A 59 4.96 1.63 6.17
CA PRO A 59 5.68 1.77 7.44
C PRO A 59 5.01 0.90 8.52
N TYR A 60 5.80 0.05 9.18
CA TYR A 60 5.31 -0.97 10.11
C TYR A 60 4.25 -1.91 9.51
N GLY A 61 4.26 -2.06 8.19
CA GLY A 61 3.27 -2.81 7.42
C GLY A 61 3.29 -4.30 7.69
N SER A 62 4.41 -4.88 8.13
CA SER A 62 4.57 -6.32 8.33
C SER A 62 3.50 -6.91 9.26
N LEU A 63 3.23 -6.27 10.40
CA LEU A 63 2.19 -6.74 11.33
C LEU A 63 0.79 -6.62 10.72
N GLN A 64 0.50 -5.51 10.05
CA GLN A 64 -0.80 -5.27 9.40
C GLN A 64 -1.04 -6.21 8.22
N LEU A 65 0.02 -6.54 7.47
CA LEU A 65 0.00 -7.52 6.39
C LEU A 65 -0.24 -8.93 6.94
N ILE A 66 0.39 -9.30 8.05
CA ILE A 66 0.14 -10.58 8.72
C ILE A 66 -1.32 -10.67 9.15
N ILE A 67 -1.86 -9.62 9.80
CA ILE A 67 -3.27 -9.57 10.22
C ILE A 67 -4.20 -9.64 9.01
N PHE A 68 -3.91 -8.92 7.93
CA PHE A 68 -4.72 -8.90 6.71
C PHE A 68 -4.69 -10.24 5.95
N ARG A 69 -3.55 -10.95 5.96
CA ARG A 69 -3.38 -12.25 5.31
C ARG A 69 -3.86 -13.42 6.18
N ALA A 70 -4.14 -13.18 7.46
CA ALA A 70 -4.59 -14.22 8.38
C ALA A 70 -5.95 -14.77 7.90
N PRO A 71 -6.09 -16.09 7.73
CA PRO A 71 -7.29 -16.69 7.11
C PRO A 71 -8.57 -16.60 7.96
N TRP A 72 -8.51 -16.01 9.17
CA TRP A 72 -9.54 -16.11 10.20
C TRP A 72 -10.23 -14.78 10.57
N ARG A 73 -10.06 -13.71 9.78
CA ARG A 73 -10.77 -12.44 10.08
C ARG A 73 -11.26 -11.68 8.85
N THR A 74 -12.48 -12.04 8.47
CA THR A 74 -13.63 -11.15 8.30
C THR A 74 -13.48 -9.96 7.35
N GLU A 75 -14.18 -10.08 6.22
CA GLU A 75 -15.12 -9.08 5.70
C GLU A 75 -15.47 -7.95 6.69
N GLN A 76 -14.61 -6.94 6.80
CA GLN A 76 -15.04 -5.61 7.20
C GLN A 76 -15.10 -4.74 5.94
N SER A 77 -15.89 -5.20 4.98
CA SER A 77 -16.54 -4.29 4.04
C SER A 77 -17.58 -3.53 4.86
N HIS A 78 -17.20 -2.37 5.39
CA HIS A 78 -18.17 -1.42 5.87
C HIS A 78 -18.99 -0.95 4.67
N LYS A 79 -20.19 -1.52 4.53
CA LYS A 79 -21.48 -0.87 4.24
C LYS A 79 -22.34 -1.73 3.32
#